data_AF-A0A2H0VN08-F1
#
_entry.id   AF-A0A2H0VN08-F1
#
_cell.length_a   1.000
_cell.length_b   1.000
_cell.length_c   1.000
_cell.angle_alpha   90.00
_cell.angle_beta   90.00
_cell.angle_gamma   90.00
#
_symmetry.space_group_name_H-M   'P 1'
#
loop_
_entity.id
_entity.type
_entity.pdbx_description
1 polymer ?
#
loop_
_entity_poly.entity_id
_entity_poly.type
_entity_poly.pdbx_seq_one_letter_code
_entity_poly.pdbx_strand_id
1 'polypeptide(L)'
;MAKKDREENKELVQKLEKDLQEFSHDYEDVLTHHELVDNTEFLHKFADHIIQLDRDATDFDDEQASLVHHYLTTPLGAPFISNKTLLEAANSYDRQDPLNSDLHELVDGMIHFGDQQKNPLMIIFHSIEEHLKKEKQS
;
A
#
# COMPACT_ATOMS: atom_id res chain seq x y z
N MET A 1 13.25 -28.01 7.50
CA MET A 1 13.53 -26.61 7.14
C MET A 1 14.94 -26.29 7.61
N ALA A 2 15.84 -25.98 6.69
CA ALA A 2 17.22 -25.65 7.05
C ALA A 2 17.22 -24.31 7.81
N LYS A 3 18.26 -24.05 8.63
CA LYS A 3 18.38 -22.75 9.33
C LYS A 3 18.37 -21.56 8.37
N LYS A 4 18.93 -21.76 7.17
CA LYS A 4 18.98 -20.78 6.09
C LYS A 4 17.59 -20.39 5.59
N ASP A 5 16.73 -21.36 5.27
CA ASP A 5 15.35 -21.11 4.82
C ASP A 5 14.52 -20.37 5.88
N ARG A 6 14.84 -20.53 7.17
CA ARG A 6 14.16 -19.80 8.26
C ARG A 6 14.65 -18.36 8.42
N GLU A 7 15.94 -18.11 8.21
CA GLU A 7 16.51 -16.76 8.24
C GLU A 7 16.03 -15.93 7.05
N GLU A 8 16.06 -16.50 5.84
CA GLU A 8 15.55 -15.85 4.62
C GLU A 8 14.07 -15.50 4.74
N ASN A 9 13.23 -16.43 5.24
CA ASN A 9 11.82 -16.16 5.48
C ASN A 9 11.62 -15.02 6.51
N LYS A 10 12.38 -15.04 7.61
CA LYS A 10 12.28 -13.99 8.64
C LYS A 10 12.67 -12.60 8.13
N GLU A 11 13.60 -12.51 7.18
CA GLU A 11 13.95 -11.25 6.53
C GLU A 11 12.83 -10.75 5.61
N LEU A 12 12.20 -11.64 4.83
CA LEU A 12 11.06 -11.30 3.97
C LEU A 12 9.87 -10.79 4.78
N VAL A 13 9.50 -11.49 5.87
CA VAL A 13 8.42 -11.07 6.78
C VAL A 13 8.69 -9.69 7.37
N GLN A 14 9.93 -9.41 7.78
CA GLN A 14 10.29 -8.09 8.32
C GLN A 14 10.22 -6.98 7.28
N LYS A 15 10.59 -7.28 6.04
CA LYS A 15 10.56 -6.33 4.95
C LYS A 15 9.12 -5.98 4.57
N LEU A 16 8.27 -7.00 4.40
CA LEU A 16 6.85 -6.83 4.14
C LEU A 16 6.15 -6.09 5.30
N GLU A 17 6.44 -6.43 6.55
CA GLU A 17 5.90 -5.72 7.73
C GLU A 17 6.24 -4.23 7.69
N LYS A 18 7.49 -3.89 7.36
CA LYS A 18 7.97 -2.50 7.30
C LYS A 18 7.31 -1.73 6.17
N ASP A 19 7.29 -2.30 4.97
CA ASP A 19 6.75 -1.62 3.78
C ASP A 19 5.22 -1.45 3.92
N LEU A 20 4.54 -2.42 4.56
CA LEU A 20 3.12 -2.30 4.86
C LEU A 20 2.84 -1.17 5.87
N GLN A 21 3.66 -1.04 6.92
CA GLN A 21 3.56 0.08 7.88
C GLN A 21 3.80 1.44 7.23
N GLU A 22 4.79 1.53 6.33
CA GLU A 22 5.09 2.77 5.61
C GLU A 22 3.94 3.16 4.68
N PHE A 23 3.35 2.20 3.96
CA PHE A 23 2.17 2.42 3.15
C PHE A 23 0.94 2.80 3.99
N SER A 24 0.66 2.07 5.09
CA SER A 24 -0.44 2.36 6.01
C SER A 24 -0.36 3.79 6.52
N HIS A 25 0.85 4.25 6.90
CA HIS A 25 1.06 5.61 7.37
C HIS A 25 0.81 6.65 6.28
N ASP A 26 1.34 6.44 5.07
CA ASP A 26 1.09 7.37 3.96
C ASP A 26 -0.39 7.42 3.57
N TYR A 27 -1.09 6.28 3.63
CA TYR A 27 -2.52 6.22 3.36
C TYR A 27 -3.33 6.97 4.42
N GLU A 28 -2.97 6.86 5.70
CA GLU A 28 -3.56 7.69 6.76
C GLU A 28 -3.26 9.18 6.58
N ASP A 29 -2.04 9.51 6.16
CA ASP A 29 -1.65 10.88 5.85
C ASP A 29 -2.52 11.48 4.74
N VAL A 30 -2.78 10.72 3.65
CA VAL A 30 -3.73 11.13 2.59
C VAL A 30 -5.11 11.45 3.18
N LEU A 31 -5.62 10.59 4.06
CA LEU A 31 -6.95 10.78 4.62
C LEU A 31 -7.04 11.95 5.61
N THR A 32 -5.92 12.39 6.18
CA THR A 32 -5.88 13.39 7.27
C THR A 32 -5.36 14.76 6.84
N HIS A 33 -4.51 14.81 5.81
CA HIS A 33 -3.82 16.01 5.33
C HIS A 33 -4.15 16.25 3.86
N HIS A 34 -5.26 16.94 3.61
CA HIS A 34 -5.77 17.17 2.25
C HIS A 34 -4.77 17.92 1.35
N GLU A 35 -3.85 18.70 1.93
CA GLU A 35 -2.79 19.40 1.21
C GLU A 35 -1.77 18.46 0.53
N LEU A 36 -1.75 17.18 0.89
CA LEU A 36 -0.85 16.20 0.28
C LEU A 36 -1.22 15.84 -1.16
N VAL A 37 -2.46 16.12 -1.58
CA VAL A 37 -2.90 15.88 -2.97
C VAL A 37 -2.01 16.60 -3.98
N ASP A 38 -1.65 17.85 -3.70
CA ASP A 38 -0.82 18.68 -4.60
C ASP A 38 0.69 18.55 -4.30
N ASN A 39 1.06 17.75 -3.29
CA ASN A 39 2.45 17.59 -2.90
C ASN A 39 3.14 16.54 -3.79
N THR A 40 3.89 17.01 -4.78
CA THR A 40 4.56 16.14 -5.75
C THR A 40 5.59 15.21 -5.10
N GLU A 41 6.30 15.66 -4.05
CA GLU A 41 7.25 14.80 -3.33
C GLU A 41 6.54 13.66 -2.61
N PHE A 42 5.38 13.96 -2.02
CA PHE A 42 4.52 12.95 -1.40
C PHE A 42 3.99 11.96 -2.45
N LEU A 43 3.47 12.43 -3.58
CA LEU A 43 2.98 11.53 -4.65
C LEU A 43 4.08 10.61 -5.19
N HIS A 44 5.33 11.09 -5.30
CA HIS A 44 6.49 10.26 -5.68
C HIS A 44 6.72 9.17 -4.65
N LYS A 45 6.80 9.55 -3.37
CA LYS A 45 7.01 8.62 -2.25
C LYS A 45 5.89 7.58 -2.19
N PHE A 46 4.64 8.00 -2.32
CA PHE A 46 3.47 7.14 -2.22
C PHE A 46 3.44 6.12 -3.37
N ALA A 47 3.76 6.55 -4.60
CA ALA A 47 3.92 5.64 -5.74
C ALA A 47 4.99 4.58 -5.47
N ASP A 48 6.17 5.01 -4.99
CA ASP A 48 7.28 4.11 -4.69
C ASP A 48 6.93 3.10 -3.60
N HIS A 49 6.25 3.52 -2.54
CA HIS A 49 5.81 2.65 -1.47
C HIS A 49 4.78 1.62 -1.92
N ILE A 50 3.82 1.99 -2.79
CA ILE A 50 2.87 1.03 -3.38
C ILE A 50 3.60 -0.05 -4.19
N ILE A 51 4.53 0.36 -5.07
CA ILE A 51 5.27 -0.57 -5.93
C ILE A 51 6.17 -1.48 -5.09
N GLN A 52 6.83 -0.91 -4.08
CA GLN A 52 7.75 -1.64 -3.22
C GLN A 52 7.01 -2.63 -2.32
N LEU A 53 5.84 -2.26 -1.79
CA LEU A 53 4.95 -3.14 -1.05
C LEU A 53 4.44 -4.31 -1.90
N ASP A 54 4.01 -4.05 -3.13
CA ASP A 54 3.58 -5.11 -4.05
C ASP A 54 4.71 -6.08 -4.37
N ARG A 55 5.90 -5.56 -4.67
CA ARG A 55 7.08 -6.39 -4.92
C ARG A 55 7.35 -7.33 -3.76
N ASP A 56 7.33 -6.81 -2.54
CA ASP A 56 7.62 -7.58 -1.33
C ASP A 56 6.53 -8.59 -1.00
N ALA A 57 5.28 -8.24 -1.30
CA ALA A 57 4.15 -9.15 -1.21
C ALA A 57 4.25 -10.30 -2.21
N THR A 58 4.77 -10.06 -3.43
CA THR A 58 4.93 -11.11 -4.45
C THR A 58 6.18 -11.97 -4.29
N ASP A 59 7.22 -11.46 -3.61
CA ASP A 59 8.45 -12.20 -3.31
C ASP A 59 8.27 -13.20 -2.15
N PHE A 60 7.13 -13.15 -1.45
CA PHE A 60 6.83 -13.97 -0.27
C PHE A 60 5.58 -14.85 -0.49
N ASP A 61 5.75 -16.18 -0.51
CA ASP A 61 4.65 -17.15 -0.67
C ASP A 61 3.92 -17.36 0.66
N ASP A 62 3.11 -16.38 1.03
CA ASP A 62 2.28 -16.35 2.22
C ASP A 62 0.86 -15.84 1.92
N GLU A 63 -0.12 -16.28 2.70
CA GLU A 63 -1.52 -15.89 2.52
C GLU A 63 -1.72 -14.37 2.76
N GLN A 64 -1.03 -13.79 3.75
CA GLN A 64 -1.13 -12.37 4.03
C GLN A 64 -0.47 -11.54 2.94
N ALA A 65 0.67 -11.99 2.43
CA ALA A 65 1.35 -11.36 1.30
C ALA A 65 0.45 -11.39 0.04
N SER A 66 -0.20 -12.53 -0.22
CA SER A 66 -1.18 -12.67 -1.29
C SER A 66 -2.37 -11.71 -1.13
N LEU A 67 -2.83 -11.48 0.10
CA LEU A 67 -3.87 -10.50 0.39
C LEU A 67 -3.40 -9.07 0.09
N VAL A 68 -2.18 -8.69 0.51
CA VAL A 68 -1.61 -7.36 0.17
C VAL A 68 -1.61 -7.14 -1.33
N HIS A 69 -1.04 -8.07 -2.11
CA HIS A 69 -1.05 -8.01 -3.56
C HIS A 69 -2.47 -7.89 -4.12
N HIS A 70 -3.40 -8.70 -3.63
CA HIS A 70 -4.80 -8.66 -4.05
C HIS A 70 -5.42 -7.28 -3.84
N TYR A 71 -5.21 -6.62 -2.71
CA TYR A 71 -5.77 -5.29 -2.46
C TYR A 71 -5.14 -4.21 -3.32
N LEU A 72 -3.83 -4.25 -3.55
CA LEU A 72 -3.15 -3.29 -4.41
C LEU A 72 -3.58 -3.42 -5.88
N THR A 73 -3.97 -4.63 -6.30
CA THR A 73 -4.43 -4.96 -7.66
C THR A 73 -5.95 -5.03 -7.81
N THR A 74 -6.72 -4.66 -6.78
CA THR A 74 -8.17 -4.59 -6.85
C THR A 74 -8.61 -3.14 -6.97
N PRO A 75 -9.49 -2.78 -7.93
CA PRO A 75 -10.03 -1.44 -8.02
C PRO A 75 -10.79 -1.07 -6.75
N LEU A 76 -10.60 0.16 -6.25
CA LEU A 76 -11.23 0.63 -5.01
C LEU A 76 -12.78 0.67 -5.08
N GLY A 77 -13.35 0.67 -6.29
CA GLY A 77 -14.79 0.69 -6.51
C GLY A 77 -15.44 2.02 -6.16
N ALA A 78 -16.77 2.08 -6.12
CA ALA A 78 -17.48 3.31 -5.75
C ALA A 78 -17.13 3.72 -4.29
N PRO A 79 -16.96 5.02 -4.00
CA PRO A 79 -17.23 6.20 -4.83
C PRO A 79 -16.06 6.68 -5.71
N PHE A 80 -14.97 5.93 -5.80
CA PHE A 80 -13.81 6.30 -6.61
C PHE A 80 -14.14 6.19 -8.11
N ILE A 81 -13.87 7.26 -8.86
CA ILE A 81 -14.20 7.35 -10.30
C ILE A 81 -13.19 6.58 -11.16
N SER A 82 -11.96 6.41 -10.64
CA SER A 82 -10.91 5.71 -11.39
C SER A 82 -11.18 4.21 -11.44
N ASN A 83 -11.07 3.66 -12.65
CA ASN A 83 -11.09 2.20 -12.89
C ASN A 83 -9.72 1.56 -12.61
N LYS A 84 -8.72 2.36 -12.22
CA LYS A 84 -7.37 1.91 -11.94
C LYS A 84 -7.26 1.34 -10.54
N THR A 85 -6.43 0.31 -10.42
CA THR A 85 -5.97 -0.19 -9.13
C THR A 85 -4.89 0.75 -8.57
N LEU A 86 -4.60 0.62 -7.27
CA LEU A 86 -3.50 1.38 -6.65
C LEU A 86 -2.16 1.08 -7.34
N LEU A 87 -1.92 -0.20 -7.63
CA LEU A 87 -0.70 -0.65 -8.27
C LEU A 87 -0.59 -0.14 -9.72
N GLU A 88 -1.69 -0.14 -10.48
CA GLU A 88 -1.67 0.39 -11.85
C GLU A 88 -1.35 1.88 -11.86
N ALA A 89 -2.01 2.66 -10.99
CA ALA A 89 -1.81 4.09 -10.90
C ALA A 89 -0.39 4.46 -10.45
N ALA A 90 0.18 3.70 -9.51
CA ALA A 90 1.57 3.86 -9.09
C ALA A 90 2.56 3.50 -10.21
N ASN A 91 2.33 2.41 -10.95
CA ASN A 91 3.22 2.00 -12.04
C ASN A 91 3.17 2.96 -13.24
N SER A 92 2.01 3.56 -13.53
CA SER A 92 1.86 4.55 -14.61
C SER A 92 2.18 5.97 -14.16
N TYR A 93 2.65 6.17 -12.93
CA TYR A 93 2.91 7.48 -12.37
C TYR A 93 4.03 8.21 -13.12
N ASP A 94 3.70 9.34 -13.74
CA ASP A 94 4.68 10.18 -14.42
C ASP A 94 5.29 11.21 -13.44
N ARG A 95 6.56 11.00 -13.11
CA ARG A 95 7.32 11.92 -12.25
C ARG A 95 7.52 13.31 -12.85
N GLN A 96 7.40 13.45 -14.17
CA GLN A 96 7.51 14.75 -14.87
C GLN A 96 6.18 15.51 -14.89
N ASP A 97 5.06 14.80 -14.77
CA ASP A 97 3.72 15.39 -14.67
C ASP A 97 2.86 14.77 -13.53
N PRO A 98 3.28 14.93 -12.26
CA PRO A 98 2.62 14.34 -11.09
C PRO A 98 1.11 14.60 -10.97
N LEU A 99 0.69 15.82 -11.25
CA LEU A 99 -0.66 16.31 -10.95
C LEU A 99 -1.67 15.94 -12.04
N ASN A 100 -1.22 15.42 -13.18
CA ASN A 100 -2.07 14.88 -14.25
C ASN A 100 -1.96 13.35 -14.33
N SER A 101 -1.68 12.69 -13.20
CA SER A 101 -1.53 11.23 -13.11
C SER A 101 -2.76 10.54 -12.53
N ASP A 102 -2.97 9.26 -12.89
CA ASP A 102 -4.01 8.40 -12.30
C ASP A 102 -3.87 8.30 -10.77
N LEU A 103 -2.63 8.37 -10.25
CA LEU A 103 -2.37 8.34 -8.81
C LEU A 103 -2.86 9.61 -8.11
N HIS A 104 -2.66 10.78 -8.73
CA HIS A 104 -3.19 12.03 -8.21
C HIS A 104 -4.72 11.99 -8.13
N GLU A 105 -5.40 11.50 -9.18
CA GLU A 105 -6.87 11.34 -9.17
C GLU A 105 -7.36 10.38 -8.07
N LEU A 106 -6.63 9.29 -7.82
CA LEU A 106 -6.94 8.36 -6.73
C LEU A 106 -6.78 9.01 -5.36
N VAL A 107 -5.65 9.70 -5.13
CA VAL A 107 -5.38 10.40 -3.86
C VAL A 107 -6.42 11.49 -3.61
N ASP A 108 -6.77 12.26 -4.64
CA ASP A 108 -7.85 13.25 -4.58
C ASP A 108 -9.19 12.59 -4.21
N GLY A 109 -9.51 11.46 -4.83
CA GLY A 109 -10.69 10.67 -4.49
C GLY A 109 -10.67 10.15 -3.04
N MET A 110 -9.52 9.73 -2.53
CA MET A 110 -9.36 9.27 -1.14
C MET A 110 -9.61 10.38 -0.15
N ILE A 111 -9.12 11.58 -0.41
CA ILE A 111 -9.36 12.76 0.41
C ILE A 111 -10.85 13.11 0.44
N HIS A 112 -11.51 13.11 -0.72
CA HIS A 112 -12.89 13.57 -0.83
C HIS A 112 -13.92 12.54 -0.35
N PHE A 113 -13.60 11.25 -0.44
CA PHE A 113 -14.56 10.17 -0.17
C PHE A 113 -14.13 9.16 0.89
N GLY A 114 -12.88 9.18 1.31
CA GLY A 114 -12.37 8.30 2.36
C GLY A 114 -12.92 8.72 3.72
N ASP A 115 -13.77 7.89 4.32
CA ASP A 115 -14.14 8.04 5.73
C ASP A 115 -12.98 7.56 6.61
N GLN A 116 -12.33 8.50 7.31
CA GLN A 116 -11.23 8.23 8.26
C GLN A 116 -11.57 7.15 9.29
N GLN A 117 -12.85 6.97 9.65
CA GLN A 117 -13.25 6.04 10.72
C GLN A 117 -13.66 4.65 10.23
N LYS A 118 -13.78 4.42 8.92
CA LYS A 118 -14.35 3.17 8.36
C LYS A 118 -13.70 2.71 7.06
N ASN A 119 -12.45 3.06 6.80
CA ASN A 119 -11.78 2.60 5.59
C ASN A 119 -11.50 1.09 5.67
N PRO A 120 -12.17 0.23 4.88
CA PRO A 120 -12.02 -1.22 5.01
C PRO A 120 -10.60 -1.69 4.71
N LEU A 121 -9.90 -1.00 3.80
CA LEU A 121 -8.51 -1.31 3.47
C LEU A 121 -7.60 -1.19 4.68
N MET A 122 -7.75 -0.11 5.46
CA MET A 122 -6.95 0.09 6.67
C MET A 122 -7.22 -1.00 7.70
N ILE A 123 -8.47 -1.42 7.90
CA ILE A 123 -8.80 -2.51 8.83
C ILE A 123 -8.08 -3.80 8.42
N ILE A 124 -8.02 -4.07 7.11
CA ILE A 124 -7.37 -5.28 6.59
C ILE A 124 -5.85 -5.19 6.71
N PHE A 125 -5.23 -4.07 6.35
CA PHE A 125 -3.78 -3.89 6.49
C PHE A 125 -3.33 -3.97 7.94
N HIS A 126 -4.06 -3.36 8.88
CA HIS A 126 -3.80 -3.55 10.31
C HIS A 126 -3.90 -5.03 10.74
N SER A 127 -4.87 -5.78 10.22
CA SER A 127 -4.99 -7.22 10.51
C SER A 127 -3.79 -8.01 9.99
N ILE A 128 -3.29 -7.67 8.80
CA ILE A 128 -2.10 -8.29 8.20
C ILE A 128 -0.85 -7.95 9.03
N GLU A 129 -0.65 -6.68 9.41
CA GLU A 129 0.47 -6.26 10.25
C GLU A 129 0.52 -7.02 11.57
N GLU A 130 -0.63 -7.17 12.25
CA GLU A 130 -0.73 -7.92 13.50
C GLU A 130 -0.46 -9.42 13.32
N HIS A 131 -0.69 -9.97 12.12
CA HIS A 131 -0.31 -11.34 11.79
C HIS A 131 1.21 -11.46 11.62
N LEU A 132 1.82 -10.61 10.80
CA LEU A 132 3.26 -10.60 10.52
C LEU A 132 4.09 -10.42 11.81
N LYS A 133 3.62 -9.54 12.72
CA LYS A 133 4.24 -9.35 14.05
C LYS A 133 4.28 -10.63 14.89
N LYS A 134 3.24 -11.46 14.83
CA LYS A 134 3.17 -12.74 15.58
C LYS A 134 4.07 -13.79 14.95
N GLU A 135 4.14 -13.84 13.63
CA GLU A 135 4.98 -14.78 12.91
C GLU A 135 6.47 -14.54 13.18
N LYS A 136 6.89 -13.27 13.23
CA LYS A 136 8.26 -12.85 13.60
C LYS A 136 8.70 -13.28 15.00
N GLN A 137 7.75 -13.44 15.93
CA GLN A 137 7.98 -13.84 17.32
C GLN A 137 7.97 -15.36 17.53
N SER A 138 7.52 -16.12 16.53
CA SER A 138 7.41 -17.59 16.56
C SER A 138 8.69 -18.29 16.08
#